data_AF-A0A8X6N6E8-F1
#
_entry.id   AF-A0A8X6N6E8-F1
#
_cell.length_a   1.000
_cell.length_b   1.000
_cell.length_c   1.000
_cell.angle_alpha   90.00
_cell.angle_beta   90.00
_cell.angle_gamma   90.00
#
_symmetry.space_group_name_H-M   'P 1'
#
loop_
_entity.id
_entity.type
_entity.pdbx_description
1 polymer ?
#
loop_
_entity_poly.entity_id
_entity_poly.type
_entity_poly.pdbx_seq_one_letter_code
_entity_poly.pdbx_strand_id
1 'polypeptide(L)'
;MKKGLQTSFEGPYKIGDQTEKMFRILRHGKEVSVSVDRLKPAYVPKELVHIPAVVHWKEKISFQPNEVLDTRQENSTESSSRQENTTRSSRRVRFNPKYN
;
A
#
# COMPACT_ATOMS: atom_id res chain seq x y z
N MET A 1 -16.07 -12.80 -24.57
CA MET A 1 -15.98 -12.05 -23.29
C MET A 1 -14.53 -11.61 -23.09
N LYS A 2 -14.27 -10.34 -22.70
CA LYS A 2 -12.90 -9.82 -22.51
C LYS A 2 -12.46 -10.05 -21.05
N LYS A 3 -11.22 -10.53 -20.84
CA LYS A 3 -10.63 -10.63 -19.50
C LYS A 3 -10.40 -9.22 -18.93
N GLY A 4 -10.64 -9.06 -17.64
CA GLY A 4 -10.41 -7.80 -16.92
C GLY A 4 -8.92 -7.47 -16.81
N LEU A 5 -8.64 -6.27 -16.31
CA LEU A 5 -7.27 -5.82 -16.02
C LEU A 5 -6.63 -6.73 -14.97
N GLN A 6 -5.41 -7.19 -15.26
CA GLN A 6 -4.60 -8.02 -14.36
C GLN A 6 -3.48 -7.17 -13.75
N THR A 7 -3.15 -7.44 -12.49
CA THR A 7 -2.04 -6.77 -11.80
C THR A 7 -0.69 -7.17 -12.40
N SER A 8 0.26 -6.23 -12.44
CA SER A 8 1.61 -6.48 -12.99
C SER A 8 2.44 -7.47 -12.17
N PHE A 9 2.19 -7.52 -10.85
CA PHE A 9 2.81 -8.45 -9.92
C PHE A 9 1.73 -9.27 -9.24
N GLU A 10 2.08 -10.50 -8.88
CA GLU A 10 1.22 -11.44 -8.20
C GLU A 10 1.92 -11.87 -6.91
N GLY A 11 1.20 -11.78 -5.79
CA GLY A 11 1.51 -12.44 -4.52
C GLY A 11 2.86 -12.15 -3.86
N PRO A 12 2.93 -12.19 -2.52
CA PRO A 12 4.19 -12.49 -1.86
C PRO A 12 4.51 -13.97 -2.06
N TYR A 13 5.68 -14.31 -2.62
CA TYR A 13 6.14 -15.68 -2.69
C TYR A 13 7.32 -15.91 -1.76
N LYS A 14 7.33 -17.07 -1.09
CA LYS A 14 8.51 -17.49 -0.34
C LYS A 14 9.62 -17.83 -1.33
N ILE A 15 10.79 -17.25 -1.09
CA ILE A 15 12.02 -17.59 -1.79
C ILE A 15 12.60 -18.85 -1.14
N GLY A 16 12.92 -19.86 -1.95
CA GLY A 16 13.67 -21.04 -1.54
C GLY A 16 15.16 -20.76 -1.64
N ASP A 17 15.71 -20.97 -2.84
CA ASP A 17 17.11 -20.66 -3.13
C ASP A 17 17.28 -19.37 -3.93
N GLN A 18 18.42 -18.72 -3.72
CA GLN A 18 18.85 -17.53 -4.45
C GLN A 18 20.21 -17.76 -5.09
N THR A 19 20.36 -17.27 -6.32
CA THR A 19 21.63 -17.06 -7.02
C THR A 19 21.78 -15.55 -7.31
N GLU A 20 22.91 -15.09 -7.83
CA GLU A 20 23.18 -13.67 -8.08
C GLU A 20 22.07 -12.94 -8.85
N LYS A 21 21.45 -13.59 -9.85
CA LYS A 21 20.46 -12.97 -10.74
C LYS A 21 19.10 -13.66 -10.75
N MET A 22 18.97 -14.81 -10.07
CA MET A 22 17.82 -15.69 -10.18
C MET A 22 17.37 -16.15 -8.79
N PHE A 23 16.07 -16.28 -8.59
CA PHE A 23 15.46 -16.79 -7.37
C PHE A 23 14.51 -17.92 -7.69
N ARG A 24 14.56 -18.98 -6.88
CA ARG A 24 13.60 -20.08 -6.93
C ARG A 24 12.44 -19.76 -6.00
N ILE A 25 11.24 -19.66 -6.57
CA ILE A 25 10.00 -19.41 -5.83
C ILE A 25 9.01 -20.55 -6.04
N LEU A 26 8.18 -20.82 -5.03
CA LEU A 26 7.07 -21.76 -5.14
C LEU A 26 5.82 -21.03 -5.65
N ARG A 27 5.58 -21.08 -6.96
CA ARG A 27 4.42 -20.46 -7.61
C ARG A 27 3.43 -21.55 -8.04
N HIS A 28 2.19 -21.47 -7.54
CA HIS A 28 1.13 -22.45 -7.81
C HIS A 28 1.55 -23.92 -7.58
N GLY A 29 2.33 -24.18 -6.51
CA GLY A 29 2.81 -25.52 -6.19
C GLY A 29 3.95 -26.02 -7.09
N LYS A 30 4.46 -25.18 -7.99
CA LYS A 30 5.61 -25.48 -8.84
C LYS A 30 6.76 -24.57 -8.49
N GLU A 31 7.96 -25.12 -8.49
CA GLU A 31 9.15 -24.33 -8.32
C GLU A 31 9.55 -23.67 -9.63
N VAL A 32 9.72 -22.35 -9.61
CA VAL A 32 10.01 -21.54 -10.78
C VAL A 32 11.20 -20.65 -10.50
N SER A 33 12.14 -20.60 -11.43
CA SER A 33 13.27 -19.68 -11.38
C SER A 33 12.92 -18.35 -12.04
N VAL A 34 13.09 -17.25 -11.32
CA VAL A 34 12.68 -15.89 -11.74
C VAL A 34 13.85 -14.93 -11.57
N SER A 35 14.05 -14.02 -12.54
CA SER A 35 15.10 -13.02 -12.45
C SER A 35 14.80 -11.93 -11.42
N VAL A 36 15.84 -11.29 -10.87
CA VAL A 36 15.72 -10.17 -9.92
C VAL A 36 14.75 -9.09 -10.41
N ASP A 37 14.78 -8.76 -11.71
CA ASP A 37 13.96 -7.67 -12.30
C ASP A 37 12.45 -7.93 -12.25
N ARG A 38 12.04 -9.18 -12.07
CA ARG A 38 10.63 -9.59 -12.04
C ARG A 38 10.13 -9.81 -10.60
N LEU A 39 10.94 -9.44 -9.61
CA LEU A 39 10.63 -9.60 -8.20
C LEU A 39 10.48 -8.24 -7.53
N LYS A 40 9.69 -8.24 -6.46
CA LYS A 40 9.55 -7.08 -5.58
C LYS A 40 9.55 -7.59 -4.14
N PRO A 41 10.29 -6.96 -3.21
CA PRO A 41 10.19 -7.32 -1.81
C PRO A 41 8.77 -7.06 -1.31
N ALA A 42 8.23 -8.03 -0.59
CA ALA A 42 6.94 -7.91 0.08
C ALA A 42 7.17 -7.79 1.59
N TYR A 43 6.58 -6.78 2.20
CA TYR A 43 6.53 -6.68 3.64
C TYR A 43 5.45 -7.62 4.17
N VAL A 44 5.85 -8.57 5.04
CA VAL A 44 4.92 -9.51 5.68
C VAL A 44 5.06 -9.31 7.19
N PRO A 45 4.00 -8.84 7.89
CA PRO A 45 3.96 -8.79 9.34
C PRO A 45 4.29 -10.16 9.95
N LYS A 46 4.99 -10.18 11.10
CA LYS A 46 5.46 -11.43 11.75
C LYS A 46 4.35 -12.44 12.00
N GLU A 47 3.13 -11.96 12.26
CA GLU A 47 1.93 -12.79 12.48
C GLU A 47 1.44 -13.51 11.22
N LEU A 48 1.79 -13.01 10.03
CA LEU A 48 1.32 -13.53 8.74
C LEU A 48 2.37 -14.39 8.02
N VAL A 49 3.54 -14.59 8.62
CA VAL A 49 4.67 -15.32 8.00
C VAL A 49 4.34 -16.80 7.74
N HIS A 50 3.38 -17.37 8.48
CA HIS A 50 3.02 -18.78 8.39
C HIS A 50 1.85 -19.06 7.43
N ILE A 51 1.26 -18.01 6.85
CA ILE A 51 0.05 -18.16 6.03
C ILE A 51 0.46 -18.34 4.57
N PRO A 52 0.05 -19.43 3.89
CA PRO A 52 0.33 -19.60 2.48
C PRO A 52 -0.32 -18.45 1.69
N ALA A 53 0.51 -17.77 0.90
CA ALA A 53 0.17 -16.53 0.19
C ALA A 53 -1.12 -16.60 -0.63
N VAL A 54 -1.51 -17.78 -1.12
CA VAL A 54 -2.72 -18.00 -1.93
C VAL A 54 -4.01 -17.67 -1.17
N VAL A 55 -3.98 -17.69 0.17
CA VAL A 55 -5.21 -17.71 0.99
C VAL A 55 -5.56 -16.34 1.60
N HIS A 56 -4.65 -15.36 1.63
CA HIS A 56 -4.83 -14.19 2.51
C HIS A 56 -4.90 -12.80 1.83
N TRP A 57 -4.42 -12.62 0.60
CA TRP A 57 -4.30 -11.27 0.03
C TRP A 57 -5.62 -10.63 -0.40
N LYS A 58 -6.72 -11.38 -0.43
CA LYS A 58 -8.02 -10.86 -0.89
C LYS A 58 -8.95 -10.41 0.24
N GLU A 59 -8.73 -10.81 1.48
CA GLU A 59 -9.75 -10.62 2.55
C GLU A 59 -9.26 -10.01 3.87
N LYS A 60 -7.96 -9.95 4.19
CA LYS A 60 -7.54 -9.56 5.55
C LYS A 60 -6.46 -8.50 5.71
N ILE A 61 -6.02 -7.83 4.65
CA ILE A 61 -5.15 -6.66 4.79
C ILE A 61 -5.93 -5.38 4.53
N SER A 62 -6.88 -5.09 5.43
CA SER A 62 -7.33 -3.72 5.64
C SER A 62 -6.17 -3.00 6.32
N PHE A 63 -5.29 -2.38 5.54
CA PHE A 63 -4.34 -1.41 6.06
C PHE A 63 -5.14 -0.20 6.53
N GLN A 64 -5.47 -0.14 7.82
CA GLN A 64 -5.83 1.11 8.46
C GLN A 64 -4.56 1.97 8.47
N PRO A 65 -4.56 3.20 7.91
CA PRO A 65 -3.39 4.06 7.97
C PRO A 65 -3.13 4.40 9.44
N ASN A 66 -2.02 3.94 10.00
CA ASN A 66 -1.61 4.40 11.33
C ASN A 66 -1.32 5.90 11.25
N GLU A 67 -2.03 6.66 12.08
CA GLU A 67 -1.88 8.11 12.21
C GLU A 67 -0.45 8.46 12.61
N VAL A 68 0.17 9.34 11.83
CA VAL A 68 1.48 9.91 12.14
C VAL A 68 1.25 10.97 13.22
N LEU A 69 1.69 10.68 14.45
CA LEU A 69 1.80 11.67 15.53
C LEU A 69 2.91 12.67 15.19
N ASP A 70 2.52 13.77 14.53
CA ASP A 70 3.38 14.94 14.33
C ASP A 70 3.26 15.85 15.56
N THR A 71 4.21 15.74 16.49
CA THR A 71 4.32 16.70 17.61
C THR A 71 4.98 17.97 17.08
N ARG A 72 4.18 18.94 16.63
CA ARG A 72 4.61 20.32 16.38
C ARG A 72 4.04 21.24 17.46
N GLN A 73 4.95 21.82 18.24
CA GLN A 73 4.67 22.76 19.31
C GLN A 73 3.90 23.98 18.81
N GLU A 74 2.88 24.34 19.59
CA GLU A 74 1.97 25.47 19.42
C GLU A 74 2.70 26.80 19.56
N ASN A 75 2.33 27.79 18.73
CA ASN A 75 2.37 29.17 19.18
C ASN A 75 1.28 30.03 18.51
N SER A 76 0.36 30.49 19.36
CA SER A 76 -0.32 31.79 19.40
C SER A 76 -1.34 32.20 18.31
N THR A 77 -2.57 32.43 18.79
CA THR A 77 -3.42 33.65 18.68
C THR A 77 -4.78 33.44 18.01
N GLU A 78 -5.84 33.54 18.84
CA GLU A 78 -7.25 33.64 18.46
C GLU A 78 -7.53 34.90 17.63
N SER A 79 -8.26 34.76 16.52
CA SER A 79 -9.17 35.82 16.05
C SER A 79 -10.24 35.26 15.11
N SER A 80 -11.43 35.82 15.30
CA SER A 80 -12.73 35.39 14.82
C SER A 80 -12.99 35.63 13.32
N SER A 81 -13.88 34.77 12.78
CA SER A 81 -14.82 34.99 11.68
C SER A 81 -14.40 34.68 10.23
N ARG A 82 -15.21 33.78 9.64
CA ARG A 82 -15.26 33.30 8.25
C ARG A 82 -14.18 32.25 7.89
N GLN A 83 -14.54 30.96 8.03
CA GLN A 83 -13.73 29.85 7.53
C GLN A 83 -13.61 29.95 6.00
N GLU A 84 -12.55 30.60 5.51
CA GLU A 84 -12.21 30.61 4.10
C GLU A 84 -11.55 29.27 3.75
N ASN A 85 -12.27 28.41 3.02
CA ASN A 85 -11.71 27.17 2.48
C ASN A 85 -10.56 27.52 1.52
N THR A 86 -9.33 27.39 2.00
CA THR A 86 -8.12 27.69 1.24
C THR A 86 -7.19 26.48 1.25
N THR A 87 -6.48 26.26 0.16
CA THR A 87 -5.47 25.20 0.10
C THR A 87 -4.18 25.62 0.79
N ARG A 88 -3.24 24.69 0.96
CA ARG A 88 -1.89 24.93 1.50
C ARG A 88 -1.12 26.07 0.79
N SER A 89 -1.48 26.42 -0.44
CA SER A 89 -0.87 27.54 -1.19
C SER A 89 -1.68 28.85 -1.10
N SER A 90 -2.59 28.97 -0.13
CA SER A 90 -3.52 30.09 0.04
C SER A 90 -4.48 30.28 -1.14
N ARG A 91 -4.71 29.22 -1.95
CA ARG A 91 -5.65 29.27 -3.06
C ARG A 91 -7.07 29.03 -2.54
N ARG A 92 -7.96 30.00 -2.76
CA ARG A 92 -9.37 29.90 -2.38
C ARG A 92 -10.06 28.80 -3.20
N VAL A 93 -10.72 27.86 -2.52
CA VAL A 93 -11.48 26.77 -3.15
C VAL A 93 -12.94 26.85 -2.71
N ARG A 94 -13.84 26.72 -3.68
CA ARG A 94 -15.28 26.62 -3.45
C ARG A 94 -15.71 25.18 -3.71
N PHE A 95 -16.29 24.53 -2.71
CA PHE A 95 -16.86 23.19 -2.85
C PHE A 95 -18.33 23.29 -3.29
N ASN A 96 -18.77 22.35 -4.12
CA ASN A 96 -20.16 22.26 -4.58
C ASN A 96 -21.00 21.56 -3.50
N PRO A 97 -22.06 22.20 -2.97
CA PRO A 97 -22.87 21.64 -1.89
C PRO A 97 -23.63 20.38 -2.28
N LYS A 98 -23.71 20.02 -3.57
CA LYS A 98 -24.36 18.79 -4.03
C LYS A 98 -23.69 17.51 -3.50
N TYR A 99 -22.42 17.58 -3.12
CA TYR A 99 -21.62 16.43 -2.70
C TYR A 99 -21.27 16.42 -1.20
N ASN A 100 -21.92 17.28 -0.41
CA ASN A 100 -21.77 17.35 1.05
C ASN A 100 -23.02 16.82 1.76
#